data_AF-A0A0F9MJJ5-F1
#
_entry.id   AF-A0A0F9MJJ5-F1
#
_cell.length_a   1.000
_cell.length_b   1.000
_cell.length_c   1.000
_cell.angle_alpha   90.00
_cell.angle_beta   90.00
_cell.angle_gamma   90.00
#
_symmetry.space_group_name_H-M   'P 1'
#
loop_
_entity.id
_entity.type
_entity.pdbx_description
1 polymer ?
#
loop_
_entity_poly.entity_id
_entity_poly.type
_entity_poly.pdbx_seq_one_letter_code
_entity_poly.pdbx_strand_id
1 'polypeptide(L)'
;MPIYTYECGEHGVCDVFQRGIGPDSYSCPDCSQPMTNVLAAPAVITVERNWNEKANDYQTHGPYYQAKSQLENINRQAAERGESHSPITEEAIQVAAKAIDEAARNPQPSVEQQQIQRIRRDQMARRSKQTD
;
A
#
# COMPACT_ATOMS: atom_id res chain seq x y z
N MET A 1 7.68 0.67 26.45
CA MET A 1 8.74 0.16 27.33
C MET A 1 9.98 0.05 26.46
N PRO A 2 10.98 0.93 26.62
CA PRO A 2 12.19 0.88 25.81
C PRO A 2 12.92 -0.45 26.00
N ILE A 3 13.47 -0.96 24.90
CA ILE A 3 14.34 -2.14 24.88
C ILE A 3 15.76 -1.61 24.72
N TYR A 4 16.65 -2.01 25.63
CA TYR A 4 18.06 -1.71 25.54
C TYR A 4 18.83 -3.00 25.28
N THR A 5 19.77 -2.93 24.36
CA THR A 5 20.58 -4.07 23.96
C THR A 5 21.96 -3.93 24.59
N TYR A 6 22.41 -4.96 25.30
CA TYR A 6 23.72 -5.00 25.96
C TYR A 6 24.55 -6.16 25.40
N GLU A 7 25.86 -5.94 25.26
CA GLU A 7 26.79 -6.96 24.77
C GLU A 7 27.80 -7.36 25.85
N CYS A 8 27.92 -8.68 26.06
CA CYS A 8 28.98 -9.30 26.85
C CYS A 8 29.99 -9.90 25.89
N GLY A 9 31.29 -9.62 26.10
CA GLY A 9 32.35 -10.13 25.24
C GLY A 9 32.47 -11.67 25.17
N GLU A 10 31.87 -12.38 26.13
CA GLU A 10 31.90 -13.86 26.19
C GLU A 10 30.57 -14.52 25.83
N HIS A 11 29.44 -13.97 26.28
CA HIS A 11 28.11 -14.61 26.20
C HIS A 11 27.20 -14.00 25.11
N GLY A 12 27.66 -12.94 24.44
CA GLY A 12 26.94 -12.29 23.35
C GLY A 12 25.95 -11.23 23.81
N VAL A 13 24.90 -11.04 23.00
CA VAL A 13 23.98 -9.91 23.11
C VAL A 13 22.71 -10.29 23.88
N CYS A 14 22.26 -9.43 24.79
CA CYS A 14 20.99 -9.60 25.49
C CYS A 14 20.11 -8.35 25.41
N ASP A 15 18.79 -8.56 25.30
CA ASP A 15 17.80 -7.50 25.28
C ASP A 15 17.14 -7.36 26.65
N VAL A 16 17.23 -6.15 27.22
CA VAL A 16 16.71 -5.83 28.55
C VAL A 16 15.56 -4.84 28.43
N PHE A 17 14.38 -5.26 28.89
CA PHE A 17 13.20 -4.42 28.97
C PHE A 17 13.25 -3.54 30.23
N GLN A 18 13.30 -2.22 30.05
CA GLN A 18 13.37 -1.31 31.19
C GLN A 18 12.23 -0.28 31.15
N ARG A 19 11.79 0.16 32.33
CA ARG A 19 10.68 1.11 32.48
C ARG A 19 11.13 2.59 32.46
N GLY A 20 12.40 2.89 32.22
CA GLY A 20 12.98 4.24 32.27
C GLY A 20 14.25 4.42 31.42
N ILE A 21 15.02 5.47 31.70
CA ILE A 21 16.38 5.66 31.14
C ILE A 21 17.27 4.58 31.76
N GLY A 22 17.86 3.75 30.91
CA GLY A 22 18.65 2.62 31.39
C GLY A 22 20.04 3.01 31.88
N PRO A 23 20.63 2.24 32.82
CA PRO A 23 22.01 2.44 33.22
C PRO A 23 22.95 2.12 32.04
N ASP A 24 24.06 2.86 31.96
CA ASP A 24 25.09 2.64 30.94
C ASP A 24 25.76 1.26 31.06
N SER A 25 25.68 0.65 32.25
CA SER A 25 26.21 -0.68 32.55
C SER A 25 25.14 -1.63 33.08
N TYR A 26 25.15 -2.86 32.57
CA TYR A 26 24.29 -3.96 33.01
C TYR A 26 25.17 -5.20 33.27
N SER A 27 24.91 -5.99 34.31
CA SER A 27 25.72 -7.19 34.57
C SER A 27 25.20 -8.37 33.76
N CYS A 28 26.12 -9.12 33.13
CA CYS A 28 25.78 -10.36 32.44
C CYS A 28 25.18 -11.38 33.42
N PRO A 29 24.02 -12.00 33.11
CA PRO A 29 23.41 -12.99 34.00
C PRO A 29 24.25 -14.25 34.16
N ASP A 30 25.10 -14.59 33.17
CA ASP A 30 25.87 -15.83 33.16
C ASP A 30 27.24 -15.68 33.83
N CYS A 31 27.98 -14.59 33.55
CA CYS A 31 29.33 -14.39 34.09
C CYS A 31 29.47 -13.20 35.05
N SER A 32 28.40 -12.45 35.32
CA SER A 32 28.39 -11.26 36.18
C SER A 32 29.35 -10.13 35.74
N GLN A 33 30.01 -10.25 34.59
CA GLN A 33 30.85 -9.18 34.05
C GLN A 33 30.01 -8.00 33.56
N PRO A 34 30.55 -6.76 33.59
CA PRO A 34 29.84 -5.60 33.08
C PRO A 34 29.67 -5.70 31.56
N MET A 35 28.43 -5.51 31.11
CA MET A 35 28.04 -5.41 29.70
C MET A 35 27.89 -3.93 29.31
N THR A 36 28.28 -3.63 28.08
CA THR A 36 28.14 -2.29 27.49
C THR A 36 26.85 -2.18 26.71
N ASN A 37 26.15 -1.06 26.84
CA ASN A 37 24.99 -0.75 26.00
C ASN A 37 25.45 -0.56 24.54
N VAL A 38 24.81 -1.27 23.62
CA VAL A 38 25.09 -1.16 22.19
C VAL A 38 23.83 -0.65 21.50
N LEU A 39 23.98 0.43 20.74
CA LEU A 39 22.95 0.90 19.83
C LEU A 39 22.88 -0.05 18.63
N ALA A 40 22.06 -1.10 18.76
CA ALA A 40 21.75 -1.96 17.63
C ALA A 40 20.94 -1.15 16.61
N ALA A 41 21.39 -1.16 15.34
CA ALA A 41 20.58 -0.63 14.26
C ALA A 41 19.23 -1.39 14.24
N PRO A 42 18.08 -0.70 14.11
CA PRO A 42 16.80 -1.38 14.06
C PRO A 42 16.85 -2.42 12.96
N ALA A 43 16.45 -3.65 13.27
CA ALA A 43 16.42 -4.73 12.30
C ALA A 43 15.70 -4.23 11.04
N VAL A 44 16.36 -4.33 9.89
CA VAL A 44 15.75 -4.05 8.59
C VAL A 44 14.79 -5.18 8.31
N ILE A 45 13.60 -5.12 8.92
CA ILE A 45 12.53 -6.06 8.64
C ILE A 45 12.03 -5.72 7.25
N THR A 46 12.35 -6.56 6.27
CA THR A 46 11.72 -6.49 4.95
C THR A 46 10.27 -6.92 5.14
N VAL A 47 9.39 -5.95 5.40
CA VAL A 47 7.96 -6.22 5.52
C VAL A 47 7.42 -6.49 4.12
N GLU A 48 7.18 -7.76 3.81
CA GLU A 48 6.45 -8.14 2.61
C GLU A 48 4.99 -7.69 2.76
N ARG A 49 4.66 -6.56 2.14
CA ARG A 49 3.29 -6.02 2.16
C ARG A 49 2.34 -6.90 1.36
N ASN A 50 1.20 -7.18 1.96
CA ASN A 50 0.13 -7.95 1.34
C ASN A 50 -0.52 -7.16 0.20
N TRP A 51 -1.20 -7.88 -0.71
CA TRP A 51 -1.80 -7.30 -1.92
C TRP A 51 -2.76 -6.12 -1.63
N ASN A 52 -3.56 -6.21 -0.56
CA ASN A 52 -4.47 -5.15 -0.13
C ASN A 52 -3.74 -3.86 0.31
N GLU A 53 -2.59 -4.01 0.97
CA GLU A 53 -1.79 -2.86 1.43
C GLU A 53 -1.16 -2.15 0.24
N LYS A 54 -0.68 -2.91 -0.76
CA LYS A 54 -0.18 -2.35 -2.02
C LYS A 54 -1.29 -1.65 -2.80
N ALA A 55 -2.50 -2.22 -2.87
CA ALA A 55 -3.64 -1.62 -3.57
C ALA A 55 -4.03 -0.25 -2.99
N ASN A 56 -4.05 -0.12 -1.66
CA ASN A 56 -4.31 1.17 -0.99
C ASN A 56 -3.19 2.19 -1.25
N ASP A 57 -1.92 1.78 -1.20
CA ASP A 57 -0.82 2.69 -1.53
C ASP A 57 -0.93 3.20 -2.98
N TYR A 58 -1.23 2.34 -3.95
CA TYR A 58 -1.38 2.77 -5.35
C TYR A 58 -2.54 3.73 -5.57
N GLN A 59 -3.64 3.59 -4.82
CA GLN A 59 -4.77 4.52 -4.88
C GLN A 59 -4.42 5.88 -4.26
N THR A 60 -3.55 5.89 -3.25
CA THR A 60 -3.12 7.10 -2.54
C THR A 60 -2.03 7.87 -3.29
N HIS A 61 -1.22 7.20 -4.10
CA HIS A 61 -0.07 7.80 -4.82
C HIS A 61 -0.38 8.38 -6.21
N GLY A 62 -1.64 8.33 -6.66
CA GLY A 62 -2.11 9.05 -7.85
C GLY A 62 -2.16 8.22 -9.16
N PRO A 63 -2.66 8.82 -10.26
CA PRO A 63 -3.04 8.10 -11.49
C PRO A 63 -1.90 7.33 -12.16
N TYR A 64 -0.67 7.84 -12.06
CA TYR A 64 0.52 7.20 -12.61
C TYR A 64 0.82 5.85 -11.95
N TYR A 65 0.85 5.82 -10.62
CA TYR A 65 1.13 4.61 -9.86
C TYR A 65 -0.01 3.59 -9.98
N GLN A 66 -1.25 4.06 -10.10
CA GLN A 66 -2.39 3.23 -10.42
C GLN A 66 -2.28 2.59 -11.81
N ALA A 67 -1.89 3.36 -12.83
CA ALA A 67 -1.66 2.83 -14.18
C ALA A 67 -0.53 1.79 -14.23
N LYS A 68 0.60 2.10 -13.57
CA LYS A 68 1.75 1.19 -13.49
C LYS A 68 1.38 -0.15 -12.87
N SER A 69 0.71 -0.14 -11.72
CA SER A 69 0.29 -1.37 -11.04
C SER A 69 -0.72 -2.18 -11.86
N GLN A 70 -1.65 -1.54 -12.57
CA GLN A 70 -2.58 -2.23 -13.47
C GLN A 70 -1.84 -2.95 -14.60
N LEU A 71 -0.90 -2.27 -15.26
CA LEU A 71 -0.11 -2.84 -16.35
C LEU A 71 0.77 -3.99 -15.87
N GLU A 72 1.43 -3.85 -14.71
CA GLU A 72 2.23 -4.91 -14.08
C GLU A 72 1.37 -6.14 -13.76
N ASN A 73 0.16 -5.93 -13.24
CA ASN A 73 -0.77 -7.02 -12.94
C ASN A 73 -1.23 -7.75 -14.22
N ILE A 74 -1.55 -7.02 -15.28
CA ILE A 74 -1.94 -7.60 -16.58
C ILE A 74 -0.78 -8.42 -17.15
N ASN A 75 0.44 -7.87 -17.10
CA ASN A 75 1.63 -8.54 -17.61
C ASN A 75 1.90 -9.85 -16.86
N ARG A 76 1.84 -9.82 -15.52
CA ARG A 76 1.97 -11.03 -14.70
C ARG A 76 0.91 -12.07 -15.04
N GLN A 77 -0.36 -11.67 -15.20
CA GLN A 77 -1.43 -12.60 -15.57
C GLN A 77 -1.23 -13.20 -16.97
N ALA A 78 -0.73 -12.42 -17.93
CA ALA A 78 -0.39 -12.92 -19.26
C ALA A 78 0.73 -13.97 -19.19
N ALA A 79 1.77 -13.70 -18.38
CA ALA A 79 2.85 -14.65 -18.13
C ALA A 79 2.35 -15.96 -17.49
N GLU A 80 1.46 -15.87 -16.49
CA GLU A 80 0.84 -17.04 -15.84
C GLU A 80 0.00 -17.88 -16.82
N ARG A 81 -0.58 -17.26 -17.85
CA ARG A 81 -1.34 -17.94 -18.91
C ARG A 81 -0.45 -18.49 -20.03
N GLY A 82 0.86 -18.25 -19.98
CA GLY A 82 1.80 -18.63 -21.03
C GLY A 82 1.68 -17.78 -22.31
N GLU A 83 1.04 -16.61 -22.23
CA GLU A 83 0.95 -15.68 -23.36
C GLU A 83 2.26 -14.89 -23.50
N SER A 84 2.59 -14.50 -24.74
CA SER A 84 3.76 -13.66 -25.01
C SER A 84 3.55 -12.27 -24.40
N HIS A 85 4.32 -11.96 -23.36
CA HIS A 85 4.25 -10.66 -22.72
C HIS A 85 5.32 -9.70 -23.29
N SER A 86 4.94 -8.44 -23.50
CA SER A 86 5.87 -7.38 -23.87
C SER A 86 6.29 -6.58 -22.63
N PRO A 87 7.51 -6.00 -22.60
CA PRO A 87 7.91 -5.11 -21.52
C PRO A 87 7.00 -3.89 -21.48
N ILE A 88 6.61 -3.47 -20.27
CA ILE A 88 5.79 -2.28 -20.06
C ILE A 88 6.66 -1.05 -20.34
N THR A 89 6.27 -0.23 -21.32
CA THR A 89 6.97 1.02 -21.64
C THR A 89 6.46 2.18 -20.80
N GLU A 90 7.32 3.16 -20.57
CA GLU A 90 6.96 4.39 -19.83
C GLU A 90 5.81 5.15 -20.53
N GLU A 91 5.82 5.20 -21.86
CA GLU A 91 4.77 5.81 -22.66
C GLU A 91 3.40 5.15 -22.41
N ALA A 92 3.35 3.82 -22.31
CA ALA A 92 2.11 3.10 -22.02
C ALA A 92 1.58 3.44 -20.63
N ILE A 93 2.46 3.59 -19.63
CA ILE A 93 2.08 4.02 -18.29
C ILE A 93 1.47 5.42 -18.32
N GLN A 94 2.08 6.36 -19.03
CA GLN A 94 1.58 7.74 -19.12
C GLN A 94 0.23 7.85 -19.85
N VAL A 95 0.05 7.10 -20.93
CA VAL A 95 -1.23 7.05 -21.66
C VAL A 95 -2.33 6.49 -20.76
N ALA A 96 -2.06 5.38 -20.06
CA ALA A 96 -3.01 4.78 -19.13
C ALA A 96 -3.29 5.71 -17.94
N ALA A 97 -2.29 6.38 -17.38
CA ALA A 97 -2.45 7.34 -16.30
C ALA A 97 -3.35 8.52 -16.70
N LYS A 98 -3.17 9.03 -17.92
CA LYS A 98 -4.02 10.09 -18.47
C LYS A 98 -5.48 9.63 -18.60
N ALA A 99 -5.70 8.39 -19.08
CA ALA A 99 -7.05 7.83 -19.17
C ALA A 99 -7.71 7.67 -17.79
N ILE A 100 -6.95 7.25 -16.77
CA ILE A 100 -7.44 7.14 -15.39
C ILE A 100 -7.80 8.53 -14.83
N ASP A 101 -6.95 9.54 -15.03
CA ASP A 101 -7.22 10.91 -14.59
C ASP A 101 -8.46 11.50 -15.29
N GLU A 102 -8.63 11.25 -16.59
CA GLU A 102 -9.81 11.68 -17.34
C GLU A 102 -11.09 10.99 -16.85
N ALA A 103 -11.04 9.68 -16.58
CA ALA A 103 -12.17 8.93 -16.03
C ALA A 103 -12.53 9.37 -14.60
N ALA A 104 -11.54 9.76 -13.79
CA ALA A 104 -11.76 10.29 -12.45
C ALA A 104 -12.40 11.68 -12.48
N ARG A 105 -12.03 12.53 -13.44
CA ARG A 105 -12.61 13.88 -13.62
C ARG A 105 -14.02 13.84 -14.20
N ASN A 106 -14.27 12.91 -15.13
CA ASN A 106 -15.55 12.77 -15.82
C ASN A 106 -16.11 11.35 -15.62
N PRO A 107 -16.60 11.02 -14.42
CA PRO A 107 -17.17 9.71 -14.16
C PRO A 107 -18.39 9.49 -15.06
N GLN A 108 -18.28 8.54 -15.99
CA GLN A 108 -19.40 8.13 -16.83
C GLN A 108 -20.49 7.54 -15.92
N PRO A 109 -21.75 7.97 -16.07
CA PRO A 109 -22.83 7.43 -15.26
C PRO A 109 -22.97 5.94 -15.54
N SER A 110 -23.08 5.15 -14.48
CA SER A 110 -23.26 3.70 -14.59
C SER A 110 -24.53 3.38 -15.40
N VAL A 111 -24.59 2.18 -15.98
CA VAL A 111 -25.76 1.72 -16.75
C VAL A 111 -27.06 1.87 -15.95
N GLU A 112 -27.00 1.58 -14.64
CA GLU A 112 -28.12 1.77 -13.71
C GLU A 112 -28.48 3.24 -13.52
N GLN A 113 -27.49 4.13 -13.35
CA GLN A 113 -27.73 5.57 -13.23
C GLN A 113 -28.36 6.14 -14.50
N GLN A 114 -27.94 5.68 -15.68
CA GLN A 114 -28.55 6.07 -16.95
C GLN A 114 -30.01 5.60 -17.05
N GLN A 115 -30.32 4.38 -16.61
CA GLN A 115 -31.70 3.87 -16.54
C GLN A 115 -32.56 4.70 -15.58
N ILE A 116 -32.06 5.01 -14.38
CA ILE A 116 -32.77 5.83 -13.40
C ILE A 116 -33.04 7.24 -13.96
N GLN A 117 -32.09 7.83 -14.66
CA GLN A 117 -32.27 9.14 -15.30
C GLN A 117 -33.34 9.10 -16.40
N ARG A 118 -33.38 8.04 -17.22
CA ARG A 118 -34.44 7.85 -18.22
C ARG A 118 -35.81 7.74 -17.57
N ILE A 119 -35.94 6.90 -16.54
CA ILE A 119 -37.20 6.71 -15.80
C ILE A 119 -37.68 8.03 -15.20
N ARG A 120 -36.78 8.82 -14.58
CA ARG A 120 -37.12 10.15 -14.03
C ARG A 120 -37.59 11.12 -15.11
N ARG A 121 -36.92 11.14 -16.27
CA ARG A 121 -37.29 12.00 -17.41
C ARG A 121 -38.68 11.64 -17.94
N ASP A 122 -38.98 10.35 -18.08
CA ASP A 122 -40.29 9.87 -18.53
C ASP A 122 -41.41 10.18 -17.53
N GLN A 123 -41.14 10.05 -16.22
CA GLN A 123 -42.10 10.43 -15.17
C GLN A 123 -42.41 11.92 -15.18
N MET A 124 -41.40 12.78 -15.38
CA MET A 124 -41.61 14.22 -15.49
C MET A 124 -42.44 14.59 -16.73
N ALA A 125 -42.16 13.97 -17.88
CA ALA A 125 -42.92 14.19 -19.10
C ALA A 125 -44.38 13.71 -19.01
N ARG A 126 -44.65 12.67 -18.22
CA ARG A 126 -46.03 12.22 -17.95
C ARG A 126 -46.78 13.18 -17.03
N ARG A 127 -46.10 13.70 -16.00
CA ARG A 127 -46.68 14.69 -15.08
C ARG A 127 -47.03 16.00 -15.78
N SER A 128 -46.16 16.50 -16.66
CA SER A 128 -46.44 17.75 -17.40
C SER A 128 -47.64 17.63 -18.35
N LYS A 129 -47.88 16.45 -18.92
CA LYS A 129 -49.05 16.18 -19.78
C LYS A 129 -50.37 15.99 -19.02
N GLN A 130 -50.32 15.87 -17.69
CA GLN A 130 -51.51 15.71 -16.84
C GLN A 130 -51.99 17.04 -16.25
N THR A 131 -51.18 18.08 -16.38
CA THR A 131 -51.44 19.43 -15.85
C THR A 131 -51.91 20.42 -16.92
N ASP A 132 -52.03 19.99 -18.18
CA ASP A 132 -52.69 20.68 -19.30
C ASP A 132 -54.05 20.02 -19.58
#